data_AF-A0A1B0DCX3-F1
#
_entry.id   AF-A0A1B0DCX3-F1
#
_cell.length_a   1.000
_cell.length_b   1.000
_cell.length_c   1.000
_cell.angle_alpha   90.00
_cell.angle_beta   90.00
_cell.angle_gamma   90.00
#
_symmetry.space_group_name_H-M   'P 1'
#
loop_
_entity.id
_entity.type
_entity.pdbx_description
1 polymer ?
#
loop_
_entity_poly.entity_id
_entity_poly.type
_entity_poly.pdbx_seq_one_letter_code
_entity_poly.pdbx_strand_id
1 'polypeptide(L)'
;MGLLQSKFGAALRDVRVTIPVAIKKGDNANLICNYDMEGDILYSVKWYKGRREFYRYTPKENPAMKIFPQPGISVEFILGSGSNSLNHPI
;
A
#
# COMPACT_ATOMS: atom_id res chain seq x y z
N MET A 1 -24.94 -18.82 27.88
CA MET A 1 -24.65 -17.37 27.82
C MET A 1 -23.54 -17.15 26.80
N GLY A 2 -23.89 -16.87 25.55
CA GLY A 2 -22.92 -16.52 24.52
C GLY A 2 -22.69 -15.00 24.57
N LEU A 3 -21.48 -14.57 24.91
CA LEU A 3 -21.10 -13.18 24.77
C LEU A 3 -20.97 -12.88 23.27
N LEU A 4 -21.93 -12.12 22.73
CA LEU A 4 -21.76 -11.44 21.47
C LEU A 4 -20.65 -10.40 21.70
N GLN A 5 -19.40 -10.76 21.43
CA GLN A 5 -18.33 -9.78 21.35
C GLN A 5 -18.70 -8.84 20.20
N SER A 6 -19.23 -7.68 20.55
CA SER A 6 -19.27 -6.53 19.67
C SER A 6 -17.83 -6.21 19.31
N LYS A 7 -17.33 -6.77 18.20
CA LYS A 7 -16.16 -6.21 17.52
C LYS A 7 -16.56 -4.80 17.10
N PHE A 8 -16.24 -3.81 17.92
CA PHE A 8 -16.06 -2.45 17.45
C PHE A 8 -15.03 -2.57 16.33
N GLY A 9 -15.41 -2.24 15.10
CA GLY A 9 -14.49 -2.30 13.97
C GLY A 9 -13.31 -1.37 14.27
N ALA A 10 -12.14 -1.95 14.51
CA ALA A 10 -10.93 -1.17 14.71
C ALA A 10 -10.59 -0.52 13.37
N ALA A 11 -10.52 0.82 13.37
CA ALA A 11 -9.95 1.54 12.23
C ALA A 11 -8.43 1.42 12.29
N LEU A 12 -7.76 1.56 11.15
CA LEU A 12 -6.30 1.68 11.13
C LEU A 12 -5.88 2.88 11.98
N ARG A 13 -4.90 2.69 12.86
CA ARG A 13 -4.32 3.76 13.69
C ARG A 13 -2.99 4.22 13.13
N ASP A 14 -2.65 5.49 13.41
CA ASP A 14 -1.36 6.12 13.07
C ASP A 14 -0.98 5.94 11.59
N VAL A 15 -1.98 6.09 10.71
CA VAL A 15 -1.78 6.00 9.26
C VAL A 15 -0.93 7.17 8.79
N ARG A 16 0.29 6.88 8.37
CA ARG A 16 1.26 7.85 7.85
C ARG A 16 1.77 7.44 6.50
N VAL A 17 1.72 8.40 5.56
CA VAL A 17 2.23 8.23 4.21
C VAL A 17 3.46 9.11 4.02
N THR A 18 4.57 8.51 3.62
CA THR A 18 5.81 9.21 3.27
C THR A 18 6.08 9.05 1.79
N ILE A 19 6.13 10.16 1.08
CA ILE A 19 6.41 10.23 -0.35
C ILE A 19 7.44 11.33 -0.62
N PRO A 20 8.42 11.12 -1.51
CA PRO A 20 9.34 12.19 -1.92
C PRO A 20 8.59 13.26 -2.71
N VAL A 21 8.90 14.53 -2.45
CA VAL A 21 8.30 15.68 -3.17
C VAL A 21 8.68 15.67 -4.65
N ALA A 22 9.93 15.31 -4.93
CA ALA A 22 10.46 15.11 -6.27
C ALA A 22 11.59 14.09 -6.23
N ILE A 23 11.75 13.35 -7.32
CA ILE A 23 12.88 12.46 -7.57
C ILE A 23 13.53 12.88 -8.89
N LYS A 24 14.82 12.60 -9.06
CA LYS A 24 15.47 12.79 -10.36
C LYS A 24 14.93 11.78 -11.35
N LYS A 25 14.92 12.15 -12.63
CA LYS A 25 14.52 11.24 -13.70
C LYS A 25 15.45 10.02 -13.72
N GLY A 26 14.86 8.83 -13.67
CA GLY A 26 15.59 7.56 -13.64
C GLY A 26 15.88 7.02 -12.23
N ASP A 27 15.67 7.82 -11.18
CA ASP A 27 15.77 7.36 -9.79
C ASP A 27 14.47 6.70 -9.33
N ASN A 28 14.55 5.96 -8.22
CA ASN A 28 13.43 5.27 -7.60
C ASN A 28 12.70 6.18 -6.60
N ALA A 29 11.36 6.19 -6.64
CA ALA A 29 10.56 6.81 -5.59
C ALA A 29 10.09 5.76 -4.57
N ASN A 30 10.44 5.94 -3.30
CA ASN A 30 9.95 5.09 -2.23
C ASN A 30 8.63 5.65 -1.68
N LEU A 31 7.54 4.92 -1.91
CA LEU A 31 6.24 5.21 -1.32
C LEU A 31 6.05 4.33 -0.10
N ILE A 32 6.03 4.96 1.08
CA ILE A 32 5.94 4.25 2.35
C ILE A 32 4.59 4.53 3.00
N CYS A 33 3.86 3.46 3.34
CA CYS A 33 2.63 3.54 4.12
C CYS A 33 2.83 2.79 5.44
N ASN A 34 2.87 3.55 6.54
CA ASN A 34 2.92 3.01 7.89
C ASN A 34 1.52 3.05 8.48
N TYR A 35 1.06 1.95 9.07
CA TYR A 35 -0.23 1.85 9.73
C TYR A 35 -0.15 0.80 10.84
N ASP A 36 -0.91 1.00 11.91
CA ASP A 36 -1.13 0.03 12.97
C ASP A 36 -2.52 -0.61 12.79
N MET A 37 -2.56 -1.94 12.80
CA MET A 37 -3.80 -2.71 12.66
C MET A 37 -4.48 -2.98 14.01
N GLU A 38 -3.83 -2.68 15.14
CA GLU A 38 -4.32 -2.91 16.50
C GLU A 38 -4.92 -4.33 16.72
N GLY A 39 -4.37 -5.33 16.03
CA GLY A 39 -4.83 -6.73 16.09
C GLY A 39 -5.97 -7.10 15.15
N ASP A 40 -6.42 -6.20 14.27
CA ASP A 40 -7.33 -6.52 13.16
C ASP A 40 -6.58 -6.82 11.86
N ILE A 41 -7.32 -7.13 10.81
CA ILE A 41 -6.77 -7.45 9.48
C ILE A 41 -6.94 -6.28 8.52
N LEU A 42 -5.84 -5.90 7.88
CA LEU A 42 -5.87 -4.90 6.81
C LEU A 42 -6.86 -5.33 5.71
N TYR A 43 -7.74 -4.41 5.33
CA TYR A 43 -8.63 -4.59 4.19
C TYR A 43 -7.86 -4.48 2.86
N SER A 44 -7.29 -3.32 2.55
CA SER A 44 -6.39 -3.16 1.40
C SER A 44 -5.53 -1.90 1.50
N VAL A 45 -4.36 -1.91 0.85
CA VAL A 45 -3.54 -0.73 0.52
C VAL A 45 -3.57 -0.56 -0.99
N LYS A 46 -3.87 0.65 -1.47
CA LYS A 46 -3.92 0.95 -2.91
C LYS A 46 -3.14 2.22 -3.20
N TRP A 47 -2.38 2.21 -4.29
CA TRP A 47 -1.67 3.39 -4.78
C TRP A 47 -2.20 3.83 -6.13
N TYR A 48 -2.39 5.14 -6.25
CA TYR A 48 -2.92 5.81 -7.44
C TYR A 48 -1.98 6.91 -7.91
N LYS A 49 -1.84 7.05 -9.23
CA LYS A 49 -1.29 8.25 -9.87
C LYS A 49 -2.44 8.95 -10.60
N GLY A 50 -2.85 10.10 -10.08
CA GLY A 50 -4.09 10.75 -10.53
C GLY A 50 -5.29 9.82 -10.30
N ARG A 51 -5.94 9.40 -11.38
CA ARG A 51 -7.13 8.50 -11.33
C ARG A 51 -6.81 7.03 -11.64
N ARG A 52 -5.54 6.68 -11.85
CA ARG A 52 -5.15 5.33 -12.27
C ARG A 52 -4.48 4.59 -11.12
N GLU A 53 -5.09 3.48 -10.73
CA GLU A 53 -4.48 2.51 -9.81
C GLU A 53 -3.27 1.89 -10.49
N PHE A 54 -2.15 1.78 -9.77
CA PHE A 54 -0.96 1.08 -10.27
C PHE A 54 -0.49 -0.05 -9.33
N TYR A 55 -0.96 -0.07 -8.08
CA TYR A 55 -0.66 -1.12 -7.11
C TYR A 55 -1.81 -1.33 -6.12
N ARG A 56 -2.02 -2.58 -5.73
CA ARG A 56 -2.91 -2.97 -4.64
C ARG A 56 -2.37 -4.16 -3.85
N TYR A 57 -2.48 -4.07 -2.53
CA TYR A 57 -2.28 -5.17 -1.59
C TYR A 57 -3.55 -5.42 -0.80
N THR A 58 -4.11 -6.62 -0.92
CA THR A 58 -5.32 -7.10 -0.24
C THR A 58 -4.98 -8.45 0.40
N PRO A 59 -4.64 -8.52 1.69
CA PRO A 59 -4.20 -9.76 2.36
C PRO A 59 -5.15 -10.95 2.21
N LYS A 60 -6.45 -10.67 2.06
CA LYS A 60 -7.50 -11.68 1.94
C LYS A 60 -7.67 -12.25 0.53
N GLU A 61 -7.01 -11.69 -0.48
CA GLU A 61 -7.09 -12.16 -1.86
C GLU A 61 -5.92 -13.08 -2.20
N ASN A 62 -6.11 -13.93 -3.22
CA ASN A 62 -5.04 -14.70 -3.84
C ASN A 62 -5.00 -14.41 -5.36
N PRO A 63 -3.94 -13.80 -5.90
CA PRO A 63 -2.77 -13.29 -5.17
C PRO A 63 -3.12 -12.05 -4.33
N ALA A 64 -2.46 -11.92 -3.17
CA ALA A 64 -2.66 -10.78 -2.27
C ALA A 64 -2.15 -9.46 -2.86
N MET A 65 -1.24 -9.52 -3.83
CA MET A 65 -0.68 -8.37 -4.50
C MET A 65 -1.11 -8.32 -5.96
N LYS A 66 -1.47 -7.12 -6.43
CA LYS A 66 -1.83 -6.85 -7.82
C LYS A 66 -1.13 -5.58 -8.29
N ILE A 67 -0.46 -5.67 -9.43
CA ILE A 67 0.16 -4.55 -10.13
C ILE A 67 -0.71 -4.23 -11.35
N PHE A 68 -1.01 -2.95 -11.54
CA PHE A 68 -1.77 -2.46 -12.69
C PHE A 68 -0.81 -1.63 -13.57
N PRO A 69 -0.36 -2.18 -14.72
CA PRO A 69 0.63 -1.50 -15.54
C PRO A 69 0.17 -0.10 -15.96
N GLN A 70 1.04 0.88 -15.75
CA GLN A 70 0.85 2.24 -16.22
C GLN A 70 2.07 2.69 -17.03
N PRO A 71 1.89 3.46 -18.13
CA PRO A 71 3.02 4.02 -18.87
C PRO A 71 3.94 4.82 -17.96
N GLY A 72 5.24 4.51 -18.00
CA GLY A 72 6.26 5.15 -17.17
C GLY A 72 6.17 4.82 -15.68
N ILE A 73 5.53 3.72 -15.28
CA ILE A 73 5.56 3.22 -13.90
C ILE A 73 5.93 1.74 -13.92
N SER A 74 7.02 1.40 -13.22
CA SER A 74 7.35 0.04 -12.83
C SER A 74 7.37 -0.04 -11.31
N VAL A 75 6.76 -1.09 -10.76
CA VAL A 75 6.52 -1.23 -9.32
C VAL A 75 7.37 -2.39 -8.81
N GLU A 76 8.19 -2.12 -7.80
CA GLU A 76 8.94 -3.12 -7.06
C GLU A 76 8.49 -3.14 -5.59
N PHE A 77 8.29 -4.34 -5.06
CA PHE A 77 7.82 -4.56 -3.70
C PHE A 77 8.96 -5.05 -2.82
N ILE A 78 9.23 -4.35 -1.71
CA ILE A 78 10.25 -4.74 -0.74
C ILE A 78 9.57 -5.34 0.49
N LEU A 79 9.72 -6.65 0.67
CA LEU A 79 9.28 -7.39 1.87
C LEU A 79 10.16 -6.98 3.07
N GLY A 80 9.69 -6.08 3.93
CA GLY A 80 10.40 -5.76 5.19
C GLY A 80 9.94 -4.51 5.93
N SER A 81 9.19 -3.66 5.26
CA SER A 81 8.44 -2.51 5.78
C SER A 81 7.45 -2.15 4.68
N GLY A 82 6.38 -1.40 4.91
CA GLY A 82 5.42 -1.02 3.86
C GLY A 82 6.00 -0.08 2.79
N SER A 83 7.19 -0.38 2.26
CA SER A 83 8.05 0.43 1.40
C SER A 83 8.01 -0.12 -0.02
N ASN A 84 7.39 0.62 -0.93
CA ASN A 84 7.34 0.27 -2.35
C ASN A 84 8.26 1.20 -3.14
N SER A 85 9.09 0.65 -4.02
CA SER A 85 9.95 1.43 -4.92
C SER A 85 9.26 1.55 -6.28
N LEU A 86 9.09 2.78 -6.78
CA LEU A 86 8.61 3.05 -8.13
C LEU A 86 9.76 3.44 -9.04
N ASN A 87 9.90 2.71 -10.15
CA ASN A 87 10.79 3.02 -11.27
C ASN A 87 10.03 3.83 -12.33
N HIS A 88 10.64 4.90 -12.84
CA HIS A 88 10.17 5.60 -14.05
C HIS A 88 11.07 5.20 -15.24
N PRO A 89 10.68 4.21 -16.07
CA PRO A 89 11.38 3.97 -17.32
C PRO A 89 10.90 4.98 -18.37
N ILE A 90 11.86 5.51 -19.12
CA ILE A 90 11.66 6.33 -20.32
C ILE A 90 11.03 5.46 -21.41
#